data_AF-A0A7X9I9K1-F1
#
_entry.id   AF-A0A7X9I9K1-F1
#
_cell.length_a   1.000
_cell.length_b   1.000
_cell.length_c   1.000
_cell.angle_alpha   90.00
_cell.angle_beta   90.00
_cell.angle_gamma   90.00
#
_symmetry.space_group_name_H-M   'P 1'
#
loop_
_entity.id
_entity.type
_entity.pdbx_description
1 polymer ?
#
loop_
_entity_poly.entity_id
_entity_poly.type
_entity_poly.pdbx_seq_one_letter_code
_entity_poly.pdbx_strand_id
1 'polypeptide(L)' 'MIIGGIDLSPVITHHFSIDDFQKGFDVMEEGNCGKVILNWEQIG' A
#
# COMPACT_ATOMS: atom_id res chain seq x y z
N MET A 1 10.01 7.63 1.44
CA MET A 1 11.23 6.80 1.63
C MET A 1 12.03 6.88 0.35
N ILE A 2 13.24 7.44 0.38
CA ILE A 2 14.09 7.65 -0.80
C ILE A 2 15.22 6.62 -0.72
N ILE A 3 15.34 5.75 -1.73
CA ILE A 3 16.52 4.89 -1.88
C ILE A 3 17.40 5.56 -2.94
N GLY A 4 18.50 6.18 -2.52
CA GLY A 4 19.52 6.70 -3.45
C GLY A 4 19.05 7.82 -4.40
N GLY A 5 18.09 8.66 -3.98
CA GLY A 5 17.57 9.76 -4.81
C GLY A 5 16.40 9.40 -5.71
N ILE A 6 15.97 8.13 -5.73
CA ILE A 6 14.77 7.69 -6.45
C ILE A 6 13.56 7.91 -5.54
N ASP A 7 12.62 8.73 -6.01
CA ASP A 7 11.32 8.86 -5.38
C ASP A 7 10.47 7.62 -5.69
N LEU A 8 10.11 6.88 -4.64
CA LEU A 8 9.29 5.66 -4.73
C LEU A 8 7.80 5.95 -4.55
N SER A 9 7.43 7.20 -4.28
CA SER A 9 6.03 7.64 -4.18
C SER A 9 5.15 7.17 -5.36
N PRO A 10 5.57 7.24 -6.64
CA PRO A 10 4.69 6.83 -7.76
C PRO A 10 4.44 5.31 -7.84
N VAL A 11 5.22 4.48 -7.13
CA VAL A 11 5.03 3.02 -7.14
C VAL A 11 3.93 2.61 -6.18
N ILE A 12 3.67 3.42 -5.16
CA ILE A 12 2.63 3.15 -4.16
C ILE A 12 1.31 3.68 -4.65
N THR A 13 0.38 2.76 -4.87
CA THR A 13 -0.93 3.07 -5.46
C THR A 13 -2.05 3.11 -4.43
N HIS A 14 -1.90 2.38 -3.33
CA HIS A 14 -2.94 2.25 -2.32
C HIS A 14 -2.37 2.20 -0.91
N HIS A 15 -3.10 2.82 0.02
CA HIS A 15 -2.85 2.81 1.45
C HIS A 15 -4.13 2.39 2.16
N PHE A 16 -4.05 1.34 2.95
CA PHE A 16 -5.15 0.85 3.78
C PHE A 16 -4.71 0.71 5.23
N SER A 17 -5.68 0.75 6.14
CA SER A 17 -5.48 0.23 7.48
C SER A 17 -5.19 -1.27 7.43
N ILE A 18 -4.47 -1.80 8.43
CA ILE A 18 -4.40 -3.24 8.63
C ILE A 18 -5.78 -3.88 8.83
N ASP A 19 -6.72 -3.17 9.45
CA ASP A 19 -8.10 -3.67 9.65
C ASP A 19 -8.84 -3.86 8.31
N ASP A 20 -8.40 -3.14 7.27
CA ASP A 20 -8.91 -3.20 5.90
C ASP A 20 -8.10 -4.16 5.01
N PHE A 21 -7.36 -5.13 5.59
CA PHE A 21 -6.48 -6.02 4.81
C PHE A 21 -7.18 -6.67 3.62
N GLN A 22 -8.44 -7.09 3.77
CA GLN A 22 -9.21 -7.74 2.71
C GLN A 22 -9.33 -6.86 1.46
N LYS A 23 -9.64 -5.56 1.62
CA LYS A 23 -9.70 -4.60 0.50
C LYS A 23 -8.36 -4.48 -0.21
N GLY A 24 -7.27 -4.56 0.54
CA GLY A 24 -5.92 -4.57 -0.01
C GLY A 24 -5.67 -5.77 -0.91
N PHE A 25 -6.12 -6.96 -0.50
CA PHE A 25 -5.98 -8.19 -1.29
C PHE A 25 -6.91 -8.22 -2.50
N ASP A 26 -8.15 -7.75 -2.38
CA ASP A 26 -9.10 -7.69 -3.48
C ASP A 26 -8.54 -6.84 -4.65
N VAL A 27 -7.98 -5.66 -4.33
CA VAL A 27 -7.36 -4.77 -5.32
C VAL A 27 -6.11 -5.39 -5.96
N MET A 28 -5.37 -6.23 -5.22
CA MET A 28 -4.24 -6.99 -5.77
C MET A 28 -4.71 -8.09 -6.74
N GLU A 29 -5.83 -8.76 -6.43
CA GLU A 29 -6.42 -9.80 -7.29
C GLU A 29 -6.95 -9.24 -8.61
N GLU A 30 -7.52 -8.03 -8.60
CA GLU A 30 -8.00 -7.33 -9.81
C GLU A 30 -6.86 -6.91 -10.77
N GLY A 31 -5.60 -6.92 -10.31
CA GLY A 31 -4.44 -6.55 -11.10
C GLY A 31 -4.29 -5.04 -11.38
N ASN A 32 -5.18 -4.20 -10.84
CA ASN A 32 -5.18 -2.75 -11.02
C ASN A 32 -4.42 -2.01 -9.90
N CYS A 33 -3.27 -2.55 -9.49
CA CYS A 33 -2.48 -1.97 -8.42
C CYS A 33 -0.97 -2.06 -8.70
N GLY A 34 -0.21 -1.10 -8.20
CA GLY A 34 1.25 -1.15 -8.19
C GLY A 34 1.73 -1.78 -6.88
N LYS A 35 1.94 -0.95 -5.87
CA LYS A 35 2.21 -1.38 -4.49
C LYS A 35 1.07 -0.97 -3.57
N VAL A 36 0.61 -1.90 -2.74
CA VAL A 36 -0.36 -1.67 -1.67
C VAL A 36 0.37 -1.70 -0.34
N ILE A 37 0.10 -0.73 0.54
CA ILE A 37 0.65 -0.69 1.90
C ILE A 37 -0.49 -0.83 2.90
N LEU A 38 -0.35 -1.80 3.82
CA LEU A 38 -1.19 -1.91 5.01
C LEU A 38 -0.47 -1.21 6.16
N ASN A 39 -1.11 -0.21 6.77
CA ASN A 39 -0.57 0.51 7.91
C ASN A 39 -0.93 -0.20 9.22
N TRP A 40 0.09 -0.52 10.01
CA TRP A 40 -0.01 -1.23 11.30
C TRP A 40 0.11 -0.29 12.50
N GLU A 41 0.51 0.97 12.29
CA GLU A 41 0.61 1.99 13.34
C GLU A 41 -0.73 2.63 13.68
N GLN A 42 -1.84 1.99 13.30
CA GLN A 42 -3.15 2.39 13.79
C GLN A 42 -3.25 1.95 15.25
N ILE A 43 -2.66 2.77 16.12
CA ILE A 43 -2.76 2.67 17.57
C ILE A 43 -4.25 2.80 17.89
N GLY A 44 -4.86 1.68 18.30
CA GLY A 44 -6.12 1.68 19.03
C GLY A 44 -5.91 2.15 20.46
#